data_AF-A0A6I8TVC4-F1
#
_entry.id   AF-A0A6I8TVC4-F1
#
_cell.length_a   1.000
_cell.length_b   1.000
_cell.length_c   1.000
_cell.angle_alpha   90.00
_cell.angle_beta   90.00
_cell.angle_gamma   90.00
#
_symmetry.space_group_name_H-M   'P 1'
#
loop_
_entity.id
_entity.type
_entity.pdbx_description
1 polymer ?
#
loop_
_entity_poly.entity_id
_entity_poly.type
_entity_poly.pdbx_seq_one_letter_code
_entity_poly.pdbx_strand_id
1 'polypeptide(L)'
;MLWFQARNFFDSFRPVYLATKIFHIHFETLDFKQQTVRRTLLDQFRFVFTMMVDVYFIYRSIVLNLPYLYLTESVLLNVGNYLSLVLLSMLTFTLPLWNRLKTKEVFQILANINDCDRKLGKLEVVIDHRKHYIISTVYVMCTMCAAMIGTWNAVSVRHNEAWTNITMKAPQVLTVVAIFRISTNFGLFTCYSNLTLLSINERLDSLYSVMM
;
A
#
# COMPACT_ATOMS: atom_id res chain seq x y z
N MET A 1 3.70 -16.39 -25.55
CA MET A 1 3.27 -15.02 -25.19
C MET A 1 4.50 -14.11 -25.18
N LEU A 2 4.63 -13.27 -26.21
CA LEU A 2 5.88 -12.56 -26.59
C LEU A 2 5.91 -11.07 -26.19
N TRP A 3 4.91 -10.58 -25.45
CA TRP A 3 4.71 -9.12 -25.31
C TRP A 3 5.26 -8.48 -24.02
N PHE A 4 5.75 -9.27 -23.05
CA PHE A 4 6.43 -8.74 -21.87
C PHE A 4 7.42 -9.76 -21.29
N GLN A 5 8.72 -9.47 -21.36
CA GLN A 5 9.76 -10.23 -20.66
C GLN A 5 10.31 -9.33 -19.55
N ALA A 6 9.98 -9.64 -18.30
CA ALA A 6 10.67 -9.05 -17.16
C ALA A 6 12.09 -9.59 -17.13
N ARG A 7 13.10 -8.70 -17.24
CA ARG A 7 14.51 -9.11 -17.37
C ARG A 7 15.30 -8.99 -16.08
N ASN A 8 14.76 -8.27 -15.10
CA ASN A 8 15.37 -8.05 -13.81
C ASN A 8 14.29 -7.91 -12.73
N PHE A 9 14.73 -7.84 -11.47
CA PHE A 9 13.83 -7.68 -10.33
C PHE A 9 12.95 -6.43 -10.45
N PHE A 10 13.55 -5.32 -10.89
CA PHE A 10 12.86 -4.05 -11.07
C PHE A 10 11.70 -4.10 -12.07
N ASP A 11 11.86 -4.83 -13.18
CA ASP A 11 10.80 -5.08 -14.16
C ASP A 11 9.68 -5.92 -13.56
N SER A 12 10.04 -6.94 -12.77
CA SER A 12 9.05 -7.79 -12.09
C SER A 12 8.25 -7.04 -11.02
N PHE A 13 8.86 -6.09 -10.32
CA PHE A 13 8.23 -5.31 -9.26
C PHE A 13 7.49 -4.06 -9.77
N ARG A 14 7.66 -3.71 -11.05
CA ARG A 14 7.07 -2.53 -11.69
C ARG A 14 5.56 -2.36 -11.47
N PRO A 15 4.71 -3.40 -11.52
CA PRO A 15 3.27 -3.25 -11.26
C PRO A 15 2.98 -2.69 -9.86
N VAL A 16 3.72 -3.15 -8.85
CA VAL A 16 3.58 -2.72 -7.45
C VAL A 16 4.00 -1.26 -7.31
N TYR A 17 5.14 -0.89 -7.89
CA TYR A 17 5.62 0.49 -7.89
C TYR A 17 4.62 1.42 -8.59
N LEU A 18 4.10 1.03 -9.74
CA LEU A 18 3.14 1.84 -10.49
C LEU A 18 1.83 2.04 -9.70
N ALA A 19 1.30 0.98 -9.09
CA ALA A 19 0.11 1.06 -8.24
C ALA A 19 0.36 1.99 -7.04
N THR A 20 1.43 1.75 -6.27
CA THR A 20 1.77 2.60 -5.12
C THR A 20 2.02 4.06 -5.51
N LYS A 21 2.50 4.34 -6.72
CA LYS A 21 2.65 5.70 -7.23
C LYS A 21 1.32 6.35 -7.61
N ILE A 22 0.43 5.63 -8.29
CA ILE A 22 -0.90 6.13 -8.67
C ILE A 22 -1.72 6.49 -7.43
N PHE A 23 -1.65 5.65 -6.39
CA PHE A 23 -2.38 5.87 -5.13
C PHE A 23 -1.65 6.80 -4.15
N HIS A 24 -0.57 7.45 -4.58
CA HIS A 24 0.20 8.42 -3.78
C HIS A 24 0.74 7.85 -2.46
N ILE A 25 1.25 6.62 -2.50
CA ILE A 25 1.97 5.97 -1.40
C ILE A 25 3.48 6.18 -1.55
N HIS A 26 3.97 6.16 -2.78
CA HIS A 26 5.33 6.55 -3.17
C HIS A 26 5.27 7.74 -4.11
N PHE A 27 6.20 8.69 -3.94
CA PHE A 27 6.21 9.92 -4.73
C PHE A 27 7.37 9.93 -5.71
N GLU A 28 8.54 9.47 -5.27
CA GLU A 28 9.74 9.57 -6.06
C GLU A 28 9.68 8.73 -7.34
N THR A 29 10.29 9.25 -8.39
CA THR A 29 10.38 8.60 -9.69
C THR A 29 11.58 7.68 -9.75
N LEU A 30 11.34 6.37 -9.89
CA LEU A 30 12.39 5.38 -10.11
C LEU A 30 12.73 5.32 -11.60
N ASP A 31 13.97 5.62 -11.95
CA ASP A 31 14.51 5.30 -13.26
C ASP A 31 14.89 3.81 -13.25
N PHE A 32 14.06 2.98 -13.87
CA PHE A 32 14.28 1.53 -13.95
C PHE A 32 15.49 1.14 -14.79
N LYS A 33 15.94 2.00 -15.74
CA LYS A 33 17.12 1.73 -16.57
C LYS A 33 18.40 2.08 -15.82
N GLN A 34 18.42 3.25 -15.17
CA GLN A 34 19.60 3.74 -14.45
C GLN A 34 19.64 3.27 -12.99
N GLN A 35 18.55 2.68 -12.49
CA GLN A 35 18.38 2.33 -11.08
C GLN A 35 18.67 3.52 -10.16
N THR A 36 18.07 4.67 -10.49
CA THR A 36 18.23 5.90 -9.69
C THR A 36 16.88 6.46 -9.24
N VAL A 37 16.89 7.14 -8.10
CA VAL A 37 15.73 7.85 -7.55
C VAL A 37 15.83 9.30 -8.01
N ARG A 38 14.83 9.78 -8.76
CA ARG A 38 14.69 11.18 -9.17
C ARG A 38 13.50 11.82 -8.47
N ARG A 39 13.70 13.07 -8.04
CA ARG A 39 12.64 13.90 -7.46
C ARG A 39 12.25 14.97 -8.48
N THR A 40 11.00 14.94 -8.91
CA THR A 40 10.45 15.98 -9.80
C THR A 40 9.61 16.98 -9.01
N LEU A 41 9.39 18.17 -9.56
CA LEU A 41 8.46 19.15 -8.99
C LEU A 41 7.03 18.60 -8.90
N LEU A 42 6.63 17.75 -9.86
CA LEU A 42 5.34 17.06 -9.82
C LEU A 42 5.24 16.11 -8.63
N ASP A 43 6.31 15.37 -8.33
CA ASP A 43 6.36 14.47 -7.16
C ASP A 43 6.26 15.28 -5.84
N GLN A 44 6.88 16.46 -5.80
CA GLN A 44 6.76 17.39 -4.67
C GLN A 44 5.33 17.88 -4.49
N PHE A 45 4.69 18.34 -5.58
CA PHE A 45 3.31 18.81 -5.56
C PHE A 45 2.35 17.70 -5.11
N ARG A 46 2.46 16.50 -5.69
CA ARG A 46 1.65 15.33 -5.32
C ARG A 46 1.78 14.99 -3.85
N PHE A 47 2.98 15.08 -3.30
CA PHE A 47 3.20 14.86 -1.87
C PHE A 47 2.51 15.89 -0.99
N VAL A 48 2.70 17.18 -1.27
CA VAL A 48 2.08 18.25 -0.46
C VAL A 48 0.56 18.15 -0.52
N PHE A 49 0.00 17.96 -1.72
CA PHE A 49 -1.43 17.72 -1.92
C PHE A 49 -1.92 16.51 -1.10
N THR A 50 -1.18 15.41 -1.16
CA THR A 50 -1.48 14.19 -0.41
C THR A 50 -1.50 14.44 1.09
N MET A 51 -0.50 15.14 1.65
CA MET A 51 -0.46 15.45 3.08
C MET A 51 -1.66 16.31 3.52
N MET A 52 -2.05 17.31 2.73
CA MET A 52 -3.22 18.13 3.03
C MET A 52 -4.51 17.30 3.04
N VAL A 53 -4.68 16.43 2.05
CA VAL A 53 -5.84 15.54 1.94
C VAL A 53 -5.86 14.53 3.09
N ASP A 54 -4.71 13.96 3.44
CA ASP A 54 -4.57 12.97 4.50
C ASP A 54 -4.88 13.57 5.88
N VAL A 55 -4.39 14.78 6.18
CA VAL A 55 -4.73 15.50 7.43
C VAL A 55 -6.23 15.76 7.51
N TYR A 56 -6.85 16.20 6.40
CA TYR A 56 -8.30 16.38 6.35
C TYR A 56 -9.04 15.05 6.60
N PHE A 57 -8.62 13.95 5.97
CA PHE A 57 -9.26 12.66 6.17
C PHE A 57 -9.04 12.05 7.55
N ILE A 58 -7.90 12.31 8.19
CA ILE A 58 -7.69 11.98 9.61
C ILE A 58 -8.76 12.65 10.47
N TYR A 59 -8.90 13.97 10.36
CA TYR A 59 -9.90 14.72 11.12
C TYR A 59 -11.31 14.17 10.87
N ARG A 60 -11.65 13.93 9.59
CA ARG A 60 -12.93 13.36 9.21
C ARG A 60 -13.14 11.95 9.78
N SER A 61 -12.12 11.12 9.82
CA SER A 61 -12.19 9.76 10.37
C SER A 61 -12.46 9.75 11.86
N ILE A 62 -11.90 10.72 12.61
CA ILE A 62 -12.23 10.91 14.04
C ILE A 62 -13.73 11.20 14.18
N VAL A 63 -14.24 12.20 13.46
CA VAL A 63 -15.64 12.63 13.61
C VAL A 63 -16.62 11.56 13.10
N LEU A 64 -16.36 10.95 11.95
CA LEU A 64 -17.26 9.96 11.31
C LEU A 64 -17.33 8.63 12.06
N ASN A 65 -16.35 8.35 12.93
CA ASN A 65 -16.35 7.14 13.73
C ASN A 65 -16.96 7.35 15.12
N LEU A 66 -17.29 8.58 15.54
CA LEU A 66 -17.96 8.85 16.82
C LEU A 66 -19.21 7.96 17.08
N PRO A 67 -20.05 7.63 16.08
CA PRO A 67 -21.17 6.72 16.31
C PRO A 67 -20.77 5.35 16.88
N TYR A 68 -19.56 4.85 16.60
CA TYR A 68 -19.06 3.60 17.16
C TYR A 68 -18.97 3.62 18.69
N LEU A 69 -18.94 4.79 19.31
CA LEU A 69 -18.95 4.93 20.77
C LEU A 69 -20.29 4.59 21.41
N TYR A 70 -21.36 4.47 20.62
CA TYR A 70 -22.74 4.34 21.11
C TYR A 70 -23.52 3.19 20.44
N LEU A 71 -22.87 2.31 19.67
CA LEU A 71 -23.55 1.25 18.91
C LEU A 71 -24.03 0.08 19.78
N THR A 72 -23.38 -0.17 20.91
CA THR A 72 -23.70 -1.30 21.80
C THR A 72 -23.75 -0.84 23.25
N GLU A 73 -24.32 -1.65 24.14
CA GLU A 73 -24.31 -1.40 25.59
C GLU A 73 -22.90 -1.62 26.22
N SER A 74 -21.97 -2.21 25.47
CA SER A 74 -20.61 -2.49 25.97
C SER A 74 -19.67 -1.32 25.70
N VAL A 75 -19.30 -0.61 26.77
CA VAL A 75 -18.30 0.47 26.72
C VAL A 75 -16.96 -0.03 26.15
N LEU A 76 -16.53 -1.24 26.52
CA LEU A 76 -15.27 -1.81 26.05
C LEU A 76 -15.28 -2.04 24.53
N LEU A 77 -16.36 -2.63 24.00
CA LEU A 77 -16.49 -2.88 22.55
C LEU A 77 -16.59 -1.57 21.77
N ASN A 78 -17.35 -0.61 22.27
CA ASN A 78 -17.54 0.69 21.62
C ASN A 78 -16.23 1.48 21.54
N VAL A 79 -15.55 1.65 22.68
CA VAL A 79 -14.27 2.37 22.76
C VAL A 79 -13.19 1.64 21.95
N GLY A 80 -13.14 0.30 22.05
CA GLY A 80 -12.22 -0.53 21.28
C GLY A 80 -12.37 -0.32 19.78
N ASN A 81 -13.60 -0.48 19.26
CA ASN A 81 -13.87 -0.31 17.82
C ASN A 81 -13.56 1.11 17.33
N TYR A 82 -14.00 2.14 18.08
CA TYR A 82 -13.70 3.53 17.75
C TYR A 82 -12.19 3.78 17.67
N LEU A 83 -11.45 3.38 18.72
CA LEU A 83 -10.02 3.61 18.81
C LEU A 83 -9.27 2.84 17.73
N SER A 84 -9.62 1.58 17.46
CA SER A 84 -9.00 0.78 16.40
C SER A 84 -9.17 1.42 15.02
N LEU A 85 -10.35 1.93 14.69
CA LEU A 85 -10.60 2.59 13.40
C LEU A 85 -9.86 3.93 13.26
N VAL A 86 -9.82 4.72 14.33
CA VAL A 86 -9.08 5.99 14.34
C VAL A 86 -7.58 5.73 14.23
N LEU A 87 -7.03 4.77 14.99
CA LEU A 87 -5.62 4.40 14.92
C LEU A 87 -5.25 3.83 13.55
N LEU A 88 -6.10 2.99 12.96
CA LEU A 88 -5.90 2.49 11.60
C LEU A 88 -5.83 3.65 10.60
N SER A 89 -6.72 4.63 10.72
CA SER A 89 -6.74 5.81 9.86
C SER A 89 -5.44 6.62 10.02
N MET A 90 -5.04 6.91 11.26
CA MET A 90 -3.80 7.64 11.58
C MET A 90 -2.57 6.93 11.01
N LEU A 91 -2.45 5.62 11.25
CA LEU A 91 -1.33 4.82 10.75
C LEU A 91 -1.30 4.85 9.22
N THR A 92 -2.45 4.63 8.58
CA THR A 92 -2.53 4.57 7.12
C THR A 92 -2.22 5.89 6.44
N PHE A 93 -2.70 7.00 6.99
CA PHE A 93 -2.48 8.35 6.46
C PHE A 93 -1.08 8.90 6.75
N THR A 94 -0.33 8.29 7.68
CA THR A 94 1.08 8.63 7.91
C THR A 94 2.05 7.81 7.03
N LEU A 95 1.59 6.73 6.38
CA LEU A 95 2.42 5.92 5.48
C LEU A 95 3.07 6.71 4.34
N PRO A 96 2.39 7.63 3.63
CA PRO A 96 3.03 8.35 2.54
C PRO A 96 4.16 9.28 3.04
N LEU A 97 4.03 9.83 4.25
CA LEU A 97 5.10 10.59 4.91
C LEU A 97 6.28 9.68 5.24
N TRP A 98 6.01 8.53 5.86
CA TRP A 98 7.05 7.55 6.19
C TRP A 98 7.82 7.10 4.95
N ASN A 99 7.10 6.71 3.89
CA ASN A 99 7.71 6.26 2.65
C ASN A 99 8.58 7.34 2.04
N ARG A 100 8.16 8.60 2.05
CA ARG A 100 8.98 9.71 1.56
C ARG A 100 10.24 9.95 2.38
N LEU A 101 10.17 9.78 3.70
CA LEU A 101 11.33 9.91 4.59
C LEU A 101 12.31 8.74 4.38
N LYS A 102 11.80 7.56 4.07
CA LYS A 102 12.54 6.31 3.93
C LYS A 102 12.75 5.83 2.49
N THR A 103 12.49 6.67 1.50
CA THR A 103 12.57 6.30 0.09
C THR A 103 13.93 5.73 -0.29
N LYS A 104 15.02 6.32 0.23
CA LYS A 104 16.38 5.88 -0.10
C LYS A 104 16.64 4.49 0.45
N GLU A 105 16.25 4.23 1.69
CA GLU A 105 16.41 2.94 2.35
C GLU A 105 15.55 1.86 1.66
N VAL A 106 14.28 2.17 1.33
CA VAL A 106 13.41 1.26 0.57
C VAL A 106 14.03 0.95 -0.80
N PHE A 107 14.54 1.97 -1.49
CA PHE A 107 15.20 1.76 -2.78
C PHE A 107 16.47 0.91 -2.68
N GLN A 108 17.27 1.11 -1.63
CA GLN A 108 18.47 0.29 -1.37
C GLN A 108 18.11 -1.18 -1.18
N ILE A 109 17.00 -1.49 -0.50
CA ILE A 109 16.52 -2.87 -0.35
C ILE A 109 16.25 -3.49 -1.74
N LEU A 110 15.50 -2.79 -2.60
CA LEU A 110 15.19 -3.29 -3.95
C LEU A 110 16.46 -3.43 -4.82
N ALA A 111 17.39 -2.49 -4.70
CA ALA A 111 18.68 -2.54 -5.40
C ALA A 111 19.53 -3.73 -4.93
N ASN A 112 19.55 -4.01 -3.63
CA ASN A 112 20.26 -5.14 -3.05
C ASN A 112 19.67 -6.48 -3.49
N ILE A 113 18.34 -6.60 -3.61
CA ILE A 113 17.70 -7.80 -4.17
C ILE A 113 18.17 -8.01 -5.61
N ASN A 114 18.17 -6.96 -6.42
CA ASN A 114 18.63 -7.04 -7.80
C ASN A 114 20.14 -7.40 -7.91
N ASP A 115 20.98 -6.90 -7.00
CA ASP A 115 22.39 -7.30 -6.94
C ASP A 115 22.57 -8.76 -6.49
N CYS A 116 21.73 -9.22 -5.56
CA CYS A 116 21.68 -10.63 -5.15
C CYS A 116 21.32 -11.54 -6.34
N ASP A 117 20.31 -11.17 -7.13
CA ASP A 117 19.91 -11.91 -8.34
C ASP A 117 21.08 -12.01 -9.34
N ARG A 118 21.89 -10.95 -9.50
CA ARG A 118 23.09 -10.97 -10.34
C ARG A 118 24.18 -11.89 -9.79
N LYS A 119 24.35 -11.96 -8.47
CA LYS A 119 25.33 -12.85 -7.82
C LYS A 119 24.90 -14.31 -7.90
N LEU A 120 23.62 -14.60 -7.65
CA LEU A 120 23.02 -15.92 -7.82
C LEU A 120 23.15 -16.42 -9.25
N GLY A 121 22.95 -15.55 -10.24
CA GLY A 121 23.16 -15.92 -11.65
C GLY A 121 24.60 -16.35 -11.98
N LYS A 122 25.61 -15.86 -11.25
CA LYS A 122 27.01 -16.36 -11.40
C LYS A 122 27.21 -17.75 -10.79
N LEU A 123 26.33 -18.16 -9.88
CA LEU A 123 26.29 -19.50 -9.29
C LEU A 123 25.33 -20.42 -10.05
N GLU A 124 24.96 -20.05 -11.29
CA GLU A 124 24.03 -20.79 -12.16
C GLU A 124 22.59 -20.93 -11.60
N VAL A 125 22.25 -20.18 -10.55
CA VAL A 125 20.89 -20.08 -10.03
C VAL A 125 20.12 -19.02 -10.82
N VAL A 126 19.11 -19.46 -11.58
CA VAL A 126 18.27 -18.58 -12.39
C VAL A 126 16.97 -18.29 -11.66
N ILE A 127 16.71 -17.00 -11.42
CA ILE A 127 15.44 -16.52 -10.85
C ILE A 127 14.44 -16.21 -11.97
N ASP A 128 13.22 -16.74 -11.87
CA ASP A 128 12.17 -16.49 -12.86
C ASP A 128 11.44 -15.14 -12.59
N HIS A 129 11.99 -14.08 -13.16
CA HIS A 129 11.39 -12.73 -13.08
C HIS A 129 10.02 -12.62 -13.76
N ARG A 130 9.69 -13.48 -14.73
CA ARG A 130 8.37 -13.46 -15.38
C ARG A 130 7.30 -13.98 -14.44
N LYS A 131 7.59 -15.07 -13.71
CA LYS A 131 6.73 -15.57 -12.65
C LYS A 131 6.52 -14.52 -11.56
N HIS A 132 7.59 -13.84 -11.13
CA HIS A 132 7.50 -12.76 -10.12
C HIS A 132 6.64 -11.58 -10.59
N TYR A 133 6.73 -11.22 -11.87
CA TYR A 133 5.87 -10.18 -12.45
C TYR A 133 4.39 -10.57 -12.37
N ILE A 134 4.05 -11.83 -12.72
CA ILE A 134 2.67 -12.32 -12.67
C ILE A 134 2.16 -12.31 -11.23
N ILE A 135 2.95 -12.84 -10.28
CA ILE A 135 2.60 -12.86 -8.85
C ILE A 135 2.36 -11.43 -8.36
N SER A 136 3.28 -10.51 -8.66
CA SER A 136 3.16 -9.09 -8.28
C SER A 136 1.90 -8.45 -8.83
N THR A 137 1.59 -8.71 -10.10
CA THR A 137 0.38 -8.17 -10.75
C THR A 137 -0.89 -8.73 -10.10
N VAL A 138 -0.95 -10.04 -9.87
CA VAL A 138 -2.10 -10.69 -9.22
C VAL A 138 -2.28 -10.17 -7.81
N TYR A 139 -1.20 -10.03 -7.03
CA TYR A 139 -1.26 -9.50 -5.66
C TYR A 139 -1.81 -8.08 -5.61
N VAL A 140 -1.36 -7.20 -6.51
CA VAL A 140 -1.89 -5.83 -6.63
C VAL A 140 -3.38 -5.87 -6.97
N MET A 141 -3.80 -6.68 -7.94
CA MET A 141 -5.21 -6.79 -8.33
C MET A 141 -6.08 -7.29 -7.18
N CYS A 142 -5.66 -8.36 -6.49
CA CYS A 142 -6.37 -8.87 -5.31
C CYS A 142 -6.48 -7.81 -4.20
N THR A 143 -5.40 -7.06 -3.97
CA THR A 143 -5.37 -5.97 -3.00
C THR A 143 -6.37 -4.86 -3.36
N MET A 144 -6.42 -4.48 -4.64
CA MET A 144 -7.38 -3.48 -5.13
C MET A 144 -8.83 -3.97 -5.01
N CYS A 145 -9.09 -5.24 -5.35
CA CYS A 145 -10.41 -5.86 -5.15
C CYS A 145 -10.81 -5.86 -3.69
N ALA A 146 -9.91 -6.25 -2.77
CA ALA A 146 -10.18 -6.22 -1.34
C ALA A 146 -10.47 -4.79 -0.84
N ALA A 147 -9.73 -3.79 -1.33
CA ALA A 147 -9.99 -2.39 -0.99
C ALA A 147 -11.36 -1.90 -1.46
N MET A 148 -11.78 -2.28 -2.68
CA MET A 148 -13.11 -1.98 -3.22
C MET A 148 -14.22 -2.64 -2.39
N ILE A 149 -14.08 -3.93 -2.07
CA ILE A 149 -15.04 -4.69 -1.25
C ILE A 149 -15.12 -4.08 0.17
N GLY A 150 -13.98 -3.77 0.79
CA GLY A 150 -13.93 -3.14 2.11
C GLY A 150 -14.64 -1.78 2.12
N THR A 151 -14.40 -0.96 1.08
CA THR A 151 -15.09 0.32 0.92
C THR A 151 -16.59 0.15 0.75
N TRP A 152 -17.01 -0.78 -0.12
CA TRP A 152 -18.42 -1.07 -0.36
C TRP A 152 -19.14 -1.48 0.92
N ASN A 153 -18.56 -2.42 1.67
CA ASN A 153 -19.13 -2.87 2.96
C ASN A 153 -19.24 -1.72 3.96
N ALA A 154 -18.18 -0.92 4.11
CA ALA A 154 -18.18 0.20 5.04
C ALA A 154 -19.22 1.27 4.68
N VAL A 155 -19.46 1.51 3.38
CA VAL A 155 -20.51 2.42 2.91
C VAL A 155 -21.90 1.81 3.13
N SER A 156 -22.08 0.54 2.79
CA SER A 156 -23.37 -0.18 2.95
C SER A 156 -23.83 -0.19 4.41
N VAL A 157 -22.92 -0.44 5.36
CA VAL A 157 -23.25 -0.45 6.79
C VAL A 157 -23.72 0.93 7.25
N ARG A 158 -23.09 2.01 6.77
CA ARG A 158 -23.44 3.40 7.14
C ARG A 158 -24.73 3.91 6.49
N HIS A 159 -25.27 3.18 5.52
CA HIS A 159 -26.60 3.45 4.97
C HIS A 159 -27.73 2.85 5.83
N ASN A 160 -27.40 1.99 6.80
CA ASN A 160 -28.37 1.36 7.68
C ASN A 160 -28.86 2.35 8.76
N GLU A 161 -30.14 2.27 9.16
CA GLU A 161 -30.81 3.26 10.03
C GLU A 161 -30.16 3.40 11.41
N ALA A 162 -29.45 2.38 11.88
CA ALA A 162 -28.64 2.42 13.11
C ALA A 162 -27.59 3.56 13.08
N TRP A 163 -27.19 4.01 11.89
CA TRP A 163 -26.21 5.09 11.68
C TRP A 163 -26.86 6.45 11.38
N THR A 164 -28.16 6.49 11.06
CA THR A 164 -28.84 7.70 10.57
C THR A 164 -29.34 8.61 11.69
N ASN A 165 -29.50 8.11 12.93
CA ASN A 165 -29.93 8.91 14.08
C ASN A 165 -28.86 9.90 14.57
N ILE A 166 -27.61 9.79 14.12
CA ILE A 166 -26.50 10.64 14.54
C ILE A 166 -26.13 11.58 13.39
N THR A 167 -26.98 12.58 13.17
CA THR A 167 -26.76 13.91 12.53
C THR A 167 -25.53 14.16 11.63
N MET A 168 -25.11 13.21 10.78
CA MET A 168 -24.02 13.43 9.83
C MET A 168 -24.55 13.49 8.39
N LYS A 169 -25.19 14.62 8.06
CA LYS A 169 -25.44 15.06 6.66
C LYS A 169 -24.16 15.58 5.99
N ALA A 170 -23.02 14.92 6.21
CA ALA A 170 -21.79 15.29 5.52
C ALA A 170 -21.75 14.64 4.12
N PRO A 171 -21.08 15.23 3.12
CA PRO A 171 -21.12 14.74 1.73
C PRO A 171 -20.64 13.29 1.68
N GLN A 172 -21.57 12.38 1.37
CA GLN A 172 -21.37 10.93 1.33
C GLN A 172 -20.13 10.56 0.51
N VAL A 173 -19.88 11.29 -0.58
CA VAL A 173 -18.75 11.09 -1.49
C VAL A 173 -17.39 11.23 -0.80
N LEU A 174 -17.15 12.28 0.00
CA LEU A 174 -15.85 12.47 0.66
C LEU A 174 -15.56 11.38 1.69
N THR A 175 -16.59 10.85 2.34
CA THR A 175 -16.47 9.71 3.26
C THR A 175 -16.10 8.44 2.49
N VAL A 176 -16.74 8.17 1.35
CA VAL A 176 -16.39 7.04 0.49
C VAL A 176 -14.94 7.15 0.03
N VAL A 177 -14.51 8.34 -0.41
CA VAL A 177 -13.12 8.57 -0.85
C VAL A 177 -12.12 8.37 0.29
N ALA A 178 -12.43 8.85 1.50
CA ALA A 178 -11.57 8.66 2.66
C ALA A 178 -11.41 7.17 3.03
N ILE A 179 -12.51 6.42 3.07
CA ILE A 179 -12.51 4.97 3.34
C ILE A 179 -11.73 4.24 2.27
N PHE A 180 -12.02 4.53 0.99
CA PHE A 180 -11.30 3.93 -0.13
C PHE A 180 -9.80 4.18 -0.03
N ARG A 181 -9.41 5.42 0.27
CA ARG A 181 -8.00 5.79 0.42
C ARG A 181 -7.32 5.04 1.57
N ILE A 182 -8.00 4.85 2.71
CA ILE A 182 -7.49 4.02 3.81
C ILE A 182 -7.27 2.59 3.31
N SER A 183 -8.31 1.98 2.72
CA SER A 183 -8.25 0.60 2.27
C SER A 183 -7.18 0.38 1.20
N THR A 184 -7.03 1.29 0.23
CA THR A 184 -5.99 1.20 -0.80
C THR A 184 -4.60 1.43 -0.24
N ASN A 185 -4.41 2.43 0.63
CA ASN A 185 -3.08 2.74 1.16
C ASN A 185 -2.57 1.61 2.05
N PHE A 186 -3.41 1.12 2.96
CA PHE A 186 -3.05 0.01 3.83
C PHE A 186 -2.84 -1.29 3.03
N GLY A 187 -3.75 -1.59 2.10
CA GLY A 187 -3.64 -2.76 1.23
C GLY A 187 -2.37 -2.74 0.39
N LEU A 188 -2.06 -1.63 -0.29
CA LEU A 188 -0.85 -1.54 -1.11
C LEU A 188 0.42 -1.54 -0.27
N PHE A 189 0.38 -0.96 0.94
CA PHE A 189 1.50 -1.01 1.87
C PHE A 189 1.85 -2.46 2.26
N THR A 190 0.84 -3.23 2.65
CA THR A 190 1.00 -4.64 2.97
C THR A 190 1.41 -5.46 1.74
N CYS A 191 0.82 -5.18 0.58
CA CYS A 191 1.18 -5.81 -0.70
C CYS A 191 2.67 -5.63 -1.03
N TYR A 192 3.18 -4.39 -1.04
CA TYR A 192 4.57 -4.16 -1.40
C TYR A 192 5.53 -4.75 -0.36
N SER A 193 5.19 -4.63 0.93
CA SER A 193 6.03 -5.14 2.03
C SER A 193 6.13 -6.66 1.97
N ASN A 194 5.00 -7.36 1.81
CA ASN A 194 4.96 -8.81 1.69
C ASN A 194 5.70 -9.32 0.46
N LEU A 195 5.50 -8.70 -0.71
CA LEU A 195 6.21 -9.10 -1.93
C LEU A 195 7.72 -8.88 -1.81
N THR A 196 8.14 -7.81 -1.13
CA THR A 196 9.56 -7.54 -0.87
C THR A 196 10.15 -8.62 0.05
N LEU A 197 9.46 -8.95 1.15
CA LEU A 197 9.88 -10.00 2.08
C LEU A 197 9.91 -11.38 1.44
N LEU A 198 8.88 -11.75 0.67
CA LEU A 198 8.85 -12.99 -0.10
C LEU A 198 10.02 -13.08 -1.08
N SER A 199 10.32 -11.97 -1.75
CA SER A 199 11.46 -11.92 -2.68
C SER A 199 12.76 -12.16 -1.93
N ILE A 200 12.99 -11.50 -0.78
CA ILE A 200 14.19 -11.72 0.05
C ILE A 200 14.29 -13.18 0.49
N ASN A 201 13.19 -13.76 1.00
CA ASN A 201 13.18 -15.13 1.51
C ASN A 201 13.53 -16.14 0.42
N GLU A 202 12.97 -16.00 -0.78
CA GLU A 202 13.26 -16.89 -1.92
C GLU A 202 14.74 -16.88 -2.33
N ARG A 203 15.41 -15.72 -2.25
CA ARG A 203 16.86 -15.64 -2.55
C ARG A 203 17.69 -16.26 -1.45
N LEU A 204 17.28 -16.09 -0.19
CA LEU A 204 17.94 -16.76 0.94
C LEU A 204 17.83 -18.27 0.81
N ASP A 205 16.64 -18.80 0.53
CA ASP A 205 16.40 -20.23 0.30
C ASP A 205 17.25 -20.76 -0.87
N SER A 206 17.33 -19.99 -1.96
CA SER A 206 18.16 -20.33 -3.11
C SER A 206 19.65 -20.38 -2.75
N LEU A 207 20.15 -19.41 -1.96
CA LEU A 207 21.53 -19.42 -1.46
C LEU A 207 21.81 -20.65 -0.60
N TYR A 208 20.91 -21.00 0.33
CA TYR A 208 21.04 -22.19 1.17
C TYR A 208 21.12 -23.47 0.34
N SER A 209 20.35 -23.57 -0.75
CA SER A 209 20.36 -24.75 -1.63
C SER A 209 21.66 -24.96 -2.40
N VAL A 210 22.45 -23.91 -2.61
CA VAL A 210 23.76 -23.97 -3.30
C VAL A 210 24.91 -24.20 -2.34
N MET A 211 24.74 -23.82 -1.07
CA MET A 211 25.77 -23.99 -0.03
C MET A 211 25.79 -25.41 0.58
N MET A 212 24.72 -26.18 0.41
CA MET A 212 24.64 -27.61 0.75
C MET A 212 25.09 -28.47 -0.42
#